data_AF-A0A662IT07-F1
#
_entry.id   AF-A0A662IT07-F1
#
_cell.length_a   1.000
_cell.length_b   1.000
_cell.length_c   1.000
_cell.angle_alpha   90.00
_cell.angle_beta   90.00
_cell.angle_gamma   90.00
#
_symmetry.space_group_name_H-M   'P 1'
#
loop_
_entity.id
_entity.type
_entity.pdbx_description
1 polymer ?
#
loop_
_entity_poly.entity_id
_entity_poly.type
_entity_poly.pdbx_seq_one_letter_code
_entity_poly.pdbx_strand_id
1 'polypeptide(L)'
;MPRPLRLTKSSKESRKERRLKEEVEELVGKLKEKASNLKLCEALLSKIEEVLGEDLTGLIGPPPLNGLSKASATIISPEDKETKLSPADIEKELKEGFHNFSADRLKVAVEKMLDFLELSENECLKYLEAATDILLANTETLLKPFEGSKAFNELLLKVEEARSYLLTSKDLTSINKALDLVLYVRSLLKRLKPKALMQLKSTASTLLAESEAAHKEAVKAKVNPLSLEDKVAIAERMKNIEPDTTWEQISYYRRELEEGLHQLRAFKDSVGWLEELRRVKTLMNHVASSFPELKGGVEEAEVKVKGLIEAAEQGRMLELEDVKEAQAEVEEAFRKAGADRLLKELSNLHREVSKELRRKSVEYSVETPPSNLKGGALLNLLAEAAKCKDDLEGLLRTMTGSAESKPPMTVSSLKEKLLKTVKSS
;
A
#
# COMPACT_ATOMS: atom_id res chain seq x y z
N MET A 1 44.84 -28.71 97.00
CA MET A 1 44.07 -28.08 95.91
C MET A 1 44.48 -28.68 94.57
N PRO A 2 43.65 -29.51 93.92
CA PRO A 2 43.87 -29.91 92.54
C PRO A 2 43.24 -28.89 91.57
N ARG A 3 43.95 -28.66 90.47
CA ARG A 3 43.65 -27.71 89.37
C ARG A 3 42.35 -28.04 88.63
N PRO A 4 41.66 -27.04 88.06
CA PRO A 4 40.57 -27.28 87.11
C PRO A 4 41.12 -27.81 85.78
N LEU A 5 40.52 -28.90 85.29
CA LEU A 5 40.73 -29.38 83.93
C LEU A 5 40.12 -28.38 82.94
N ARG A 6 40.99 -27.80 82.12
CA ARG A 6 40.64 -26.96 80.97
C ARG A 6 39.76 -27.76 80.01
N LEU A 7 38.54 -27.28 79.76
CA LEU A 7 37.80 -27.57 78.53
C LEU A 7 38.54 -26.88 77.37
N THR A 8 39.40 -27.62 76.67
CA THR A 8 39.99 -27.17 75.42
C THR A 8 38.94 -27.24 74.30
N LYS A 9 38.32 -26.10 73.98
CA LYS A 9 37.86 -25.83 72.62
C LYS A 9 39.10 -25.79 71.72
N SER A 10 39.23 -26.77 70.83
CA SER A 10 40.05 -26.69 69.62
C SER A 10 39.78 -27.91 68.74
N SER A 11 38.58 -27.97 68.13
CA SER A 11 38.43 -28.72 66.89
C SER A 11 39.20 -27.95 65.82
N LYS A 12 40.43 -28.37 65.52
CA LYS A 12 41.12 -27.92 64.30
C LYS A 12 40.47 -28.67 63.15
N GLU A 13 39.52 -28.01 62.51
CA GLU A 13 38.98 -28.36 61.20
C GLU A 13 40.11 -28.87 60.30
N SER A 14 39.99 -30.08 59.76
CA SER A 14 41.09 -30.66 58.98
C SER A 14 41.26 -29.90 57.67
N ARG A 15 42.47 -29.85 57.10
CA ARG A 15 42.69 -29.24 55.76
C ARG A 15 41.80 -29.84 54.68
N LYS A 16 41.40 -31.11 54.82
CA LYS A 16 40.49 -31.80 53.89
C LYS A 16 39.05 -31.30 54.05
N GLU A 17 38.61 -31.09 55.29
CA GLU A 17 37.27 -30.65 55.64
C GLU A 17 37.02 -29.19 55.21
N ARG A 18 38.03 -28.31 55.35
CA ARG A 18 37.97 -26.94 54.81
C ARG A 18 37.86 -26.90 53.29
N ARG A 19 38.64 -27.70 52.58
CA ARG A 19 38.57 -27.80 51.11
C ARG A 19 37.21 -28.30 50.65
N LEU A 20 36.68 -29.33 51.31
CA LEU A 20 35.36 -29.85 50.97
C LEU A 20 34.26 -28.82 51.24
N LYS A 21 34.39 -28.03 52.31
CA LYS A 21 33.46 -26.93 52.61
C LYS A 21 33.49 -25.85 51.54
N GLU A 22 34.68 -25.41 51.12
CA GLU A 22 34.87 -24.44 50.03
C GLU A 22 34.26 -24.97 48.70
N GLU A 23 34.48 -26.25 48.38
CA GLU A 23 33.88 -26.90 47.20
C GLU A 23 32.35 -26.91 47.26
N VAL A 24 31.75 -27.25 48.41
CA VAL A 24 30.28 -27.24 48.56
C VAL A 24 29.73 -25.81 48.50
N GLU A 25 30.41 -24.82 49.07
CA GLU A 25 30.02 -23.40 48.97
C GLU A 25 30.01 -22.90 47.51
N GLU A 26 31.02 -23.28 46.71
CA GLU A 26 31.07 -22.96 45.29
C GLU A 26 29.91 -23.60 44.51
N LEU A 27 29.63 -24.88 44.77
CA LEU A 27 28.52 -25.61 44.14
C LEU A 27 27.16 -25.00 44.51
N VAL A 28 26.98 -24.55 45.75
CA VAL A 28 25.78 -23.83 46.17
C VAL A 28 25.66 -22.47 45.47
N GLY A 29 26.77 -21.78 45.23
CA GLY A 29 26.80 -20.57 44.40
C GLY A 29 26.26 -20.83 42.99
N LYS A 30 26.76 -21.87 42.32
CA LYS A 30 26.27 -22.34 41.00
C LYS A 30 24.79 -22.70 41.04
N LEU A 31 24.33 -23.35 42.12
CA LEU A 31 22.94 -23.77 42.27
C LEU A 31 22.00 -22.57 42.38
N LYS A 32 22.41 -21.49 43.06
CA LYS A 32 21.66 -20.23 43.14
C LYS A 32 21.56 -19.54 41.79
N GLU A 33 22.65 -19.52 41.02
CA GLU A 33 22.66 -18.95 39.67
C GLU A 33 21.70 -19.71 38.75
N LYS A 34 21.80 -21.05 38.70
CA LYS A 34 20.90 -21.91 37.91
C LYS A 34 19.43 -21.75 38.31
N ALA A 35 19.15 -21.68 39.61
CA ALA A 35 17.79 -21.41 40.10
C ALA A 35 17.28 -20.02 39.69
N SER A 36 18.15 -19.00 39.64
CA SER A 36 17.80 -17.67 39.14
C SER A 36 17.50 -17.69 37.64
N ASN A 37 18.28 -18.42 36.84
CA ASN A 37 18.04 -18.57 35.41
C ASN A 37 16.70 -19.25 35.12
N LEU A 38 16.32 -20.28 35.89
CA LEU A 38 15.01 -20.92 35.74
C LEU A 38 13.85 -20.00 36.09
N LYS A 39 13.99 -19.14 37.12
CA LYS A 39 12.97 -18.12 37.40
C LYS A 39 12.83 -17.12 36.26
N LEU A 40 13.94 -16.73 35.63
CA LEU A 40 13.91 -15.86 34.45
C LEU A 40 13.22 -16.57 33.28
N CYS A 41 13.53 -17.84 33.04
CA CYS A 41 12.86 -18.69 32.06
C CYS A 41 11.33 -18.73 32.28
N GLU A 42 10.87 -19.01 33.51
CA GLU A 42 9.45 -19.00 33.86
C GLU A 42 8.79 -17.64 33.59
N ALA A 43 9.47 -16.54 33.92
CA ALA A 43 8.98 -15.20 33.63
C ALA A 43 8.87 -14.92 32.13
N LEU A 44 9.85 -15.37 31.32
CA LEU A 44 9.80 -15.25 29.86
C LEU A 44 8.69 -16.08 29.24
N LEU A 45 8.48 -17.31 29.72
CA LEU A 45 7.35 -18.15 29.31
C LEU A 45 6.01 -17.48 29.64
N SER A 46 5.86 -16.94 30.84
CA SER A 46 4.65 -16.21 31.24
C SER A 46 4.42 -14.98 30.35
N LYS A 47 5.49 -14.28 29.96
CA LYS A 47 5.43 -13.12 29.06
C LYS A 47 5.01 -13.50 27.64
N ILE A 48 5.50 -14.63 27.15
CA ILE A 48 5.07 -15.23 25.88
C ILE A 48 3.57 -15.55 25.95
N GLU A 49 3.11 -16.23 27.00
CA GLU A 49 1.70 -16.58 27.19
C GLU A 49 0.79 -15.33 27.23
N GLU A 50 1.16 -14.31 28.02
CA GLU A 50 0.36 -13.09 28.18
C GLU A 50 0.17 -12.30 26.87
N VAL A 51 1.22 -12.19 26.06
CA VAL A 51 1.17 -11.38 24.84
C VAL A 51 0.50 -12.12 23.68
N LEU A 52 0.54 -13.45 23.69
CA LEU A 52 0.18 -14.26 22.54
C LEU A 52 -1.19 -14.94 22.67
N GLY A 53 -1.70 -15.12 23.89
CA GLY A 53 -3.02 -15.72 24.13
C GLY A 53 -3.17 -17.11 23.50
N GLU A 54 -4.38 -17.46 23.08
CA GLU A 54 -4.72 -18.77 22.48
C GLU A 54 -4.10 -18.96 21.07
N ASP A 55 -3.74 -17.88 20.37
CA ASP A 55 -3.28 -17.93 18.97
C ASP A 55 -1.95 -18.69 18.78
N LEU A 56 -1.10 -18.79 19.83
CA LEU A 56 0.21 -19.46 19.73
C LEU A 56 0.39 -20.73 20.54
N THR A 57 -0.53 -21.08 21.43
CA THR A 57 -0.56 -22.43 22.02
C THR A 57 -0.74 -23.49 20.93
N GLY A 58 -1.42 -23.15 19.82
CA GLY A 58 -1.50 -23.99 18.62
C GLY A 58 -0.24 -23.99 17.72
N LEU A 59 0.64 -22.98 17.81
CA LEU A 59 1.82 -22.82 16.93
C LEU A 59 3.12 -23.36 17.55
N ILE A 60 3.32 -23.15 18.86
CA ILE A 60 4.58 -23.46 19.56
C ILE A 60 4.44 -24.73 20.44
N GLY A 61 3.20 -25.09 20.80
CA GLY A 61 2.89 -26.21 21.70
C GLY A 61 3.00 -25.81 23.18
N PRO A 62 2.75 -26.76 24.12
CA PRO A 62 2.83 -26.49 25.55
C PRO A 62 4.29 -26.41 26.03
N PRO A 63 4.61 -25.51 26.98
CA PRO A 63 5.94 -25.43 27.56
C PRO A 63 6.27 -26.66 28.43
N PRO A 64 7.56 -27.00 28.63
CA PRO A 64 8.00 -28.11 29.47
C PRO A 64 7.87 -27.81 30.99
N LEU A 65 6.72 -27.33 31.45
CA LEU A 65 6.49 -26.86 32.83
C LEU A 65 6.47 -27.99 33.89
N ASN A 66 6.37 -29.25 33.49
CA ASN A 66 6.30 -30.39 34.41
C ASN A 66 7.59 -30.60 35.24
N GLY A 67 8.73 -30.02 34.84
CA GLY A 67 10.00 -30.07 35.56
C GLY A 67 10.32 -28.83 36.42
N LEU A 68 9.82 -27.65 36.03
CA LEU A 68 10.17 -26.35 36.64
C LEU A 68 9.52 -26.13 38.02
N SER A 69 8.26 -26.51 38.18
CA SER A 69 7.51 -26.36 39.45
C SER A 69 7.85 -27.41 40.53
N LYS A 70 8.68 -28.41 40.20
CA LYS A 70 9.10 -29.50 41.10
C LYS A 70 10.58 -29.45 41.47
N ALA A 71 11.14 -28.25 41.65
CA ALA A 71 12.47 -28.06 42.24
C ALA A 71 12.55 -28.41 43.76
N SER A 72 11.70 -29.33 44.25
CA SER A 72 11.92 -30.08 45.49
C SER A 72 12.70 -31.35 45.14
N ALA A 73 14.01 -31.23 44.98
CA ALA A 73 14.87 -32.35 44.64
C ALA A 73 14.74 -33.46 45.69
N THR A 74 14.27 -34.63 45.25
CA THR A 74 14.22 -35.83 46.08
C THR A 74 15.54 -36.57 45.85
N ILE A 75 16.42 -36.62 46.85
CA ILE A 75 17.67 -37.38 46.76
C ILE A 75 17.42 -38.77 47.36
N ILE A 76 17.53 -39.80 46.52
CA ILE A 76 17.51 -41.19 46.96
C ILE A 76 18.97 -41.66 47.02
N SER A 77 19.44 -41.97 48.22
CA SER A 77 20.62 -42.80 48.44
C SER A 77 20.15 -44.24 48.70
N PRO A 78 20.75 -45.27 48.08
CA PRO A 78 20.33 -46.64 48.28
C PRO A 78 20.62 -47.19 49.70
N GLU A 79 21.37 -46.47 50.53
CA GLU A 79 21.88 -46.99 51.81
C GLU A 79 21.24 -46.36 53.06
N ASP A 80 20.46 -45.27 52.94
CA ASP A 80 19.80 -44.64 54.09
C ASP A 80 18.39 -44.16 53.73
N LYS A 81 17.45 -44.39 54.66
CA LYS A 81 16.03 -44.05 54.55
C LYS A 81 15.82 -42.64 53.95
N GLU A 82 14.85 -42.54 53.04
CA GLU A 82 14.43 -41.32 52.30
C GLU A 82 14.54 -40.01 53.11
N THR A 83 15.68 -39.32 53.02
CA THR A 83 15.79 -37.94 53.52
C THR A 83 15.74 -36.97 52.35
N LYS A 84 14.60 -36.29 52.20
CA LYS A 84 14.45 -35.13 51.32
C LYS A 84 15.24 -33.97 51.91
N LEU A 85 16.31 -33.56 51.24
CA LEU A 85 17.06 -32.34 51.55
C LEU A 85 16.55 -31.22 50.65
N SER A 86 15.94 -30.19 51.23
CA SER A 86 15.59 -28.98 50.50
C SER A 86 16.81 -28.06 50.34
N PRO A 87 16.77 -27.10 49.38
CA PRO A 87 17.81 -26.07 49.28
C PRO A 87 18.05 -25.29 50.59
N ALA A 88 17.00 -25.12 51.42
CA ALA A 88 17.10 -24.47 52.72
C ALA A 88 17.83 -25.33 53.76
N ASP A 89 17.67 -26.66 53.70
CA ASP A 89 18.37 -27.59 54.58
C ASP A 89 19.87 -27.64 54.27
N ILE A 90 20.22 -27.56 52.97
CA ILE A 90 21.62 -27.48 52.52
C ILE A 90 22.29 -26.20 53.02
N GLU A 91 21.61 -25.04 52.91
CA GLU A 91 22.14 -23.77 53.45
C GLU A 91 22.29 -23.78 54.97
N LYS A 92 21.38 -24.47 55.67
CA LYS A 92 21.43 -24.60 57.13
C LYS A 92 22.62 -25.44 57.56
N GLU A 93 22.86 -26.59 56.92
CA GLU A 93 24.01 -27.45 57.20
C GLU A 93 25.35 -26.77 56.88
N LEU A 94 25.42 -25.95 55.84
CA LEU A 94 26.60 -25.15 55.52
C LEU A 94 26.95 -24.12 56.60
N LYS A 95 25.93 -23.49 57.19
CA LYS A 95 26.09 -22.53 58.30
C LYS A 95 26.42 -23.22 59.62
N GLU A 96 25.83 -24.39 59.86
CA GLU A 96 25.97 -25.15 61.11
C GLU A 96 27.19 -26.08 61.13
N GLY A 97 27.88 -26.25 60.00
CA GLY A 97 29.12 -27.02 59.92
C GLY A 97 28.89 -28.53 59.86
N PHE A 98 27.97 -28.96 58.99
CA PHE A 98 27.75 -30.37 58.64
C PHE A 98 27.37 -31.25 59.84
N HIS A 99 26.52 -30.73 60.72
CA HIS A 99 26.14 -31.39 61.97
C HIS A 99 25.22 -32.61 61.77
N ASN A 100 24.33 -32.57 60.76
CA ASN A 100 23.39 -33.68 60.53
C ASN A 100 23.71 -34.47 59.25
N PHE A 101 24.48 -33.91 58.31
CA PHE A 101 24.86 -34.57 57.07
C PHE A 101 26.36 -34.43 56.81
N SER A 102 27.03 -35.51 56.37
CA SER A 102 28.43 -35.43 55.99
C SER A 102 28.61 -34.54 54.76
N ALA A 103 29.76 -33.85 54.68
CA ALA A 103 30.05 -32.94 53.60
C ALA A 103 30.07 -33.65 52.21
N ASP A 104 30.52 -34.92 52.15
CA ASP A 104 30.44 -35.74 50.93
C ASP A 104 29.00 -36.02 50.48
N ARG A 105 28.08 -36.26 51.43
CA ARG A 105 26.66 -36.48 51.12
C ARG A 105 25.98 -35.21 50.61
N LEU A 106 26.32 -34.07 51.18
CA LEU A 106 25.83 -32.77 50.72
C LEU A 106 26.40 -32.41 49.34
N LYS A 107 27.65 -32.74 49.07
CA LYS A 107 28.25 -32.56 47.74
C LYS A 107 27.48 -33.34 46.67
N VAL A 108 27.27 -34.64 46.87
CA VAL A 108 26.50 -35.49 45.93
C VAL A 108 25.06 -34.98 45.76
N ALA A 109 24.45 -34.50 46.86
CA ALA A 109 23.13 -33.89 46.83
C ALA A 109 23.08 -32.65 45.93
N VAL A 110 24.01 -31.70 46.11
CA VAL A 110 24.08 -30.46 45.33
C VAL A 110 24.41 -30.75 43.87
N GLU A 111 25.32 -31.67 43.58
CA GLU A 111 25.66 -32.08 42.20
C GLU A 111 24.43 -32.64 41.47
N LYS A 112 23.67 -33.55 42.09
CA LYS A 112 22.42 -34.08 41.49
C LYS A 112 21.37 -32.98 41.25
N MET A 113 21.29 -31.98 42.13
CA MET A 113 20.38 -30.85 41.93
C MET A 113 20.86 -29.96 40.77
N LEU A 114 22.16 -29.69 40.68
CA LEU A 114 22.75 -28.93 39.58
C LEU A 114 22.47 -29.61 38.23
N ASP A 115 22.70 -30.92 38.12
CA ASP A 115 22.44 -31.68 36.89
C ASP A 115 20.97 -31.55 36.44
N PHE A 116 20.03 -31.66 37.40
CA PHE A 116 18.60 -31.49 37.11
C PHE A 116 18.24 -30.07 36.66
N LEU A 117 18.76 -29.05 37.36
CA LEU A 117 18.50 -27.65 37.02
C LEU A 117 19.11 -27.28 35.67
N GLU A 118 20.30 -27.79 35.36
CA GLU A 118 20.97 -27.56 34.08
C GLU A 118 20.22 -28.22 32.92
N LEU A 119 19.72 -29.45 33.11
CA LEU A 119 18.92 -30.13 32.09
C LEU A 119 17.60 -29.37 31.84
N SER A 120 16.95 -28.92 32.91
CA SER A 120 15.71 -28.12 32.83
C SER A 120 15.93 -26.75 32.16
N GLU A 121 17.04 -26.08 32.47
CA GLU A 121 17.42 -24.81 31.85
C GLU A 121 17.67 -24.98 30.36
N ASN A 122 18.40 -26.02 29.96
CA ASN A 122 18.69 -26.31 28.56
C ASN A 122 17.41 -26.64 27.75
N GLU A 123 16.48 -27.39 28.33
CA GLU A 123 15.18 -27.65 27.69
C GLU A 123 14.36 -26.37 27.54
N CYS A 124 14.35 -25.52 28.57
CA CYS A 124 13.63 -24.26 28.52
C CYS A 124 14.25 -23.27 27.52
N LEU A 125 15.58 -23.16 27.47
CA LEU A 125 16.30 -22.34 26.49
C LEU A 125 15.96 -22.74 25.06
N LYS A 126 15.98 -24.04 24.75
CA LYS A 126 15.61 -24.56 23.42
C LYS A 126 14.17 -24.23 23.06
N TYR A 127 13.26 -24.36 24.03
CA TYR A 127 11.86 -24.01 23.83
C TYR A 127 11.69 -22.51 23.56
N LEU A 128 12.29 -21.65 24.40
CA LEU A 128 12.22 -20.20 24.24
C LEU A 128 12.84 -19.72 22.93
N GLU A 129 13.94 -20.33 22.49
CA GLU A 129 14.56 -20.06 21.20
C GLU A 129 13.59 -20.39 20.06
N ALA A 130 13.07 -21.62 20.01
CA ALA A 130 12.14 -22.06 18.98
C ALA A 130 10.85 -21.21 18.96
N ALA A 131 10.31 -20.89 20.15
CA ALA A 131 9.17 -20.01 20.32
C ALA A 131 9.43 -18.62 19.72
N THR A 132 10.59 -18.03 20.03
CA THR A 132 10.97 -16.70 19.53
C THR A 132 11.18 -16.70 18.03
N ASP A 133 11.80 -17.74 17.47
CA ASP A 133 11.97 -17.91 16.02
C ASP A 133 10.64 -18.01 15.26
N ILE A 134 9.68 -18.78 15.77
CA ILE A 134 8.34 -18.88 15.20
C ILE A 134 7.64 -17.52 15.23
N LEU A 135 7.75 -16.79 16.34
CA LEU A 135 7.19 -15.46 16.49
C LEU A 135 7.80 -14.44 15.53
N LEU A 136 9.11 -14.50 15.31
CA LEU A 136 9.81 -13.68 14.33
C LEU A 136 9.26 -13.92 12.92
N ALA A 137 9.23 -15.19 12.50
CA ALA A 137 8.75 -15.56 11.16
C ALA A 137 7.28 -15.16 10.93
N ASN A 138 6.43 -15.34 11.94
CA ASN A 138 5.05 -14.90 11.89
C ASN A 138 4.95 -13.37 11.81
N THR A 139 5.69 -12.64 12.65
CA THR A 139 5.66 -11.17 12.68
C THR A 139 6.17 -10.57 11.37
N GLU A 140 7.21 -11.15 10.77
CA GLU A 140 7.71 -10.77 9.45
C GLU A 140 6.64 -10.98 8.36
N THR A 141 5.92 -12.11 8.41
CA THR A 141 4.81 -12.40 7.48
C THR A 141 3.69 -11.38 7.60
N LEU A 142 3.33 -10.96 8.82
CA LEU A 142 2.33 -9.91 9.06
C LEU A 142 2.77 -8.55 8.52
N LEU A 143 4.08 -8.31 8.38
CA LEU A 143 4.63 -7.05 7.88
C LEU A 143 4.77 -6.99 6.35
N LYS A 144 4.91 -8.14 5.66
CA LYS A 144 5.04 -8.22 4.19
C LYS A 144 4.03 -7.36 3.40
N PRO A 145 2.73 -7.34 3.77
CA PRO A 145 1.75 -6.40 3.21
C PRO A 145 2.13 -4.93 3.08
N PHE A 146 3.05 -4.46 3.91
CA PHE A 146 3.36 -3.04 4.08
C PHE A 146 4.73 -2.64 3.53
N GLU A 147 5.35 -3.54 2.77
CA GLU A 147 6.64 -3.31 2.14
C GLU A 147 6.64 -2.01 1.32
N GLY A 148 7.68 -1.19 1.51
CA GLY A 148 7.83 0.11 0.83
C GLY A 148 7.35 1.33 1.63
N SER A 149 6.66 1.15 2.76
CA SER A 149 6.33 2.27 3.65
C SER A 149 7.43 2.52 4.69
N LYS A 150 7.87 3.77 4.84
CA LYS A 150 8.94 4.16 5.78
C LYS A 150 8.69 3.68 7.21
N ALA A 151 7.46 3.86 7.71
CA ALA A 151 7.09 3.45 9.06
C ALA A 151 7.12 1.93 9.26
N PHE A 152 6.88 1.15 8.20
CA PHE A 152 6.91 -0.31 8.26
C PHE A 152 8.32 -0.88 8.05
N ASN A 153 9.15 -0.21 7.26
CA ASN A 153 10.58 -0.53 7.17
C ASN A 153 11.28 -0.36 8.53
N GLU A 154 10.90 0.66 9.31
CA GLU A 154 11.40 0.83 10.69
C GLU A 154 10.99 -0.32 11.63
N LEU A 155 9.79 -0.90 11.45
CA LEU A 155 9.35 -2.08 12.20
C LEU A 155 10.07 -3.35 11.74
N LEU A 156 10.33 -3.48 10.44
CA LEU A 156 11.08 -4.59 9.88
C LEU A 156 12.52 -4.62 10.42
N LEU A 157 13.18 -3.44 10.52
CA LEU A 157 14.50 -3.32 11.14
C LEU A 157 14.49 -3.82 12.60
N LYS A 158 13.39 -3.66 13.34
CA LYS A 158 13.27 -4.21 14.70
C LYS A 158 13.12 -5.73 14.71
N VAL A 159 12.48 -6.32 13.70
CA VAL A 159 12.42 -7.78 13.52
C VAL A 159 13.81 -8.32 13.14
N GLU A 160 14.55 -7.64 12.27
CA GLU A 160 15.92 -8.01 11.90
C GLU A 160 16.89 -7.88 13.09
N GLU A 161 16.76 -6.81 13.88
CA GLU A 161 17.52 -6.60 15.12
C GLU A 161 17.25 -7.76 16.10
N ALA A 162 15.99 -8.14 16.29
CA ALA A 162 15.62 -9.28 17.12
C ALA A 162 16.21 -10.61 16.61
N ARG A 163 16.19 -10.84 15.29
CA ARG A 163 16.81 -12.02 14.67
C ARG A 163 18.33 -12.05 14.89
N SER A 164 18.99 -10.89 14.86
CA SER A 164 20.43 -10.80 15.10
C SER A 164 20.82 -11.24 16.52
N TYR A 165 19.97 -10.98 17.52
CA TYR A 165 20.20 -11.43 18.89
C TYR A 165 20.18 -12.96 18.99
N LEU A 166 19.24 -13.63 18.33
CA LEU A 166 19.18 -15.11 18.33
C LEU A 166 20.35 -15.77 17.56
N LEU A 167 20.90 -15.09 16.57
CA LEU A 167 22.04 -15.58 15.78
C LEU A 167 23.39 -15.42 16.49
N THR A 168 23.53 -14.39 17.34
CA THR A 168 24.82 -14.03 17.97
C THR A 168 25.07 -14.75 19.28
N SER A 169 24.05 -14.92 20.12
CA SER A 169 24.12 -15.70 21.35
C SER A 169 22.75 -16.31 21.66
N LYS A 170 22.74 -17.59 22.06
CA LYS A 170 21.52 -18.32 22.43
C LYS A 170 21.33 -18.37 23.94
N ASP A 171 21.89 -17.41 24.64
CA ASP A 171 21.68 -17.24 26.08
C ASP A 171 20.32 -16.58 26.40
N LEU A 172 19.91 -16.72 27.66
CA LEU A 172 18.69 -16.13 28.20
C LEU A 172 18.59 -14.61 27.97
N THR A 173 19.72 -13.90 27.98
CA THR A 173 19.75 -12.44 27.82
C THR A 173 19.40 -12.04 26.39
N SER A 174 19.97 -12.74 25.43
CA SER A 174 19.79 -12.49 23.99
C SER A 174 18.39 -12.91 23.54
N ILE A 175 17.89 -14.05 24.05
CA ILE A 175 16.50 -14.48 23.86
C ILE A 175 15.53 -13.43 24.44
N ASN A 176 15.77 -12.93 25.66
CA ASN A 176 14.91 -11.90 26.25
C ASN A 176 14.87 -10.62 25.40
N LYS A 177 16.03 -10.15 24.90
CA LYS A 177 16.08 -8.97 24.01
C LYS A 177 15.37 -9.20 22.68
N ALA A 178 15.58 -10.35 22.05
CA ALA A 178 14.88 -10.72 20.82
C ALA A 178 13.36 -10.73 21.04
N LEU A 179 12.93 -11.35 22.14
CA LEU A 179 11.53 -11.41 22.52
C LEU A 179 10.96 -10.00 22.77
N ASP A 180 11.64 -9.14 23.52
CA ASP A 180 11.21 -7.76 23.78
C ASP A 180 10.91 -6.97 22.49
N LEU A 181 11.80 -7.08 21.51
CA LEU A 181 11.66 -6.42 20.21
C LEU A 181 10.47 -6.98 19.41
N VAL A 182 10.31 -8.29 19.38
CA VAL A 182 9.18 -8.93 18.68
C VAL A 182 7.85 -8.54 19.31
N LEU A 183 7.75 -8.61 20.64
CA LEU A 183 6.54 -8.25 21.37
C LEU A 183 6.22 -6.76 21.21
N TYR A 184 7.23 -5.89 21.15
CA TYR A 184 7.05 -4.48 20.83
C TYR A 184 6.38 -4.30 19.46
N VAL A 185 6.93 -4.92 18.40
CA VAL A 185 6.36 -4.84 17.04
C VAL A 185 4.92 -5.37 17.01
N ARG A 186 4.66 -6.52 17.62
CA ARG A 186 3.31 -7.11 17.71
C ARG A 186 2.33 -6.21 18.46
N SER A 187 2.76 -5.57 19.55
CA SER A 187 1.91 -4.63 20.30
C SER A 187 1.52 -3.42 19.45
N LEU A 188 2.43 -2.93 18.61
CA LEU A 188 2.16 -1.85 17.68
C LEU A 188 1.19 -2.28 16.59
N LEU A 189 1.39 -3.46 15.98
CA LEU A 189 0.45 -4.04 15.03
C LEU A 189 -0.95 -4.14 15.66
N LYS A 190 -1.08 -4.65 16.88
CA LYS A 190 -2.37 -4.72 17.59
C LYS A 190 -3.04 -3.34 17.74
N ARG A 191 -2.26 -2.30 18.02
CA ARG A 191 -2.76 -0.90 18.11
C ARG A 191 -3.12 -0.28 16.76
N LEU A 192 -2.45 -0.70 15.68
CA LEU A 192 -2.68 -0.18 14.34
C LEU A 192 -3.85 -0.88 13.62
N LYS A 193 -4.14 -2.14 13.96
CA LYS A 193 -5.20 -2.94 13.31
C LYS A 193 -6.56 -2.22 13.24
N PRO A 194 -7.08 -1.60 14.32
CA PRO A 194 -8.35 -0.86 14.24
C PRO A 194 -8.31 0.32 13.26
N LYS A 195 -7.18 1.03 13.18
CA LYS A 195 -7.00 2.14 12.23
C LYS A 195 -6.98 1.64 10.79
N ALA A 196 -6.28 0.53 10.54
CA ALA A 196 -6.24 -0.10 9.22
C ALA A 196 -7.63 -0.58 8.77
N LEU A 197 -8.39 -1.21 9.66
CA LEU A 197 -9.77 -1.62 9.39
C LEU A 197 -10.68 -0.41 9.11
N MET A 198 -10.54 0.69 9.85
CA MET A 198 -11.28 1.93 9.56
C MET A 198 -10.92 2.53 8.20
N GLN A 199 -9.63 2.56 7.85
CA GLN A 199 -9.18 3.01 6.53
C GLN A 199 -9.77 2.14 5.42
N LEU A 200 -9.76 0.82 5.59
CA LEU A 200 -10.34 -0.12 4.64
C LEU A 200 -11.85 0.11 4.43
N LYS A 201 -12.61 0.33 5.52
CA LYS A 201 -14.03 0.72 5.48
C LYS A 201 -14.24 2.04 4.73
N SER A 202 -13.36 3.02 4.96
CA SER A 202 -13.40 4.30 4.27
C SER A 202 -13.14 4.13 2.77
N THR A 203 -12.09 3.42 2.38
CA THR A 203 -11.74 3.16 0.98
C THR A 203 -12.86 2.40 0.27
N ALA A 204 -13.45 1.39 0.91
CA ALA A 204 -14.60 0.66 0.39
C ALA A 204 -15.81 1.58 0.15
N SER A 205 -16.09 2.49 1.09
CA SER A 205 -17.18 3.46 0.96
C SER A 205 -16.93 4.43 -0.20
N THR A 206 -15.68 4.90 -0.37
CA THR A 206 -15.27 5.73 -1.50
C THR A 206 -15.45 4.97 -2.82
N LEU A 207 -15.00 3.71 -2.91
CA LEU A 207 -15.14 2.91 -4.13
C LEU A 207 -16.60 2.75 -4.55
N LEU A 208 -17.49 2.45 -3.62
CA LEU A 208 -18.92 2.30 -3.92
C LEU A 208 -19.54 3.60 -4.41
N ALA A 209 -19.25 4.71 -3.75
CA ALA A 209 -19.74 6.03 -4.16
C ALA A 209 -19.19 6.44 -5.54
N GLU A 210 -17.90 6.21 -5.78
CA GLU A 210 -17.26 6.51 -7.06
C GLU A 210 -17.76 5.59 -8.19
N SER A 211 -18.03 4.32 -7.91
CA SER A 211 -18.60 3.37 -8.87
C SER A 211 -20.01 3.79 -9.30
N GLU A 212 -20.86 4.18 -8.34
CA GLU A 212 -22.20 4.68 -8.64
C GLU A 212 -22.15 5.98 -9.46
N ALA A 213 -21.25 6.90 -9.11
CA ALA A 213 -21.04 8.14 -9.85
C ALA A 213 -20.54 7.87 -11.29
N ALA A 214 -19.54 7.00 -11.44
CA ALA A 214 -19.00 6.62 -12.75
C ALA A 214 -20.06 5.94 -13.62
N HIS A 215 -20.94 5.11 -13.04
CA HIS A 215 -22.06 4.52 -13.77
C HIS A 215 -23.02 5.59 -14.30
N LYS A 216 -23.41 6.57 -13.46
CA LYS A 216 -24.26 7.69 -13.89
C LYS A 216 -23.61 8.53 -15.00
N GLU A 217 -22.32 8.79 -14.89
CA GLU A 217 -21.55 9.50 -15.92
C GLU A 217 -21.48 8.71 -17.23
N ALA A 218 -21.21 7.41 -17.18
CA ALA A 218 -21.21 6.52 -18.34
C ALA A 218 -22.56 6.55 -19.08
N VAL A 219 -23.67 6.42 -18.35
CA VAL A 219 -25.02 6.48 -18.91
C VAL A 219 -25.28 7.84 -19.58
N LYS A 220 -24.88 8.95 -18.94
CA LYS A 220 -25.02 10.30 -19.50
C LYS A 220 -24.18 10.46 -20.77
N ALA A 221 -22.97 9.92 -20.78
CA ALA A 221 -22.07 9.94 -21.92
C ALA A 221 -22.42 8.90 -23.00
N LYS A 222 -23.42 8.04 -22.78
CA LYS A 222 -23.80 6.91 -23.66
C LYS A 222 -22.67 5.91 -23.88
N VAL A 223 -21.91 5.63 -22.83
CA VAL A 223 -20.81 4.67 -22.81
C VAL A 223 -21.20 3.45 -22.00
N ASN A 224 -20.77 2.27 -22.43
CA ASN A 224 -20.90 1.06 -21.62
C ASN A 224 -20.13 1.23 -20.30
N PRO A 225 -20.78 1.02 -19.13
CA PRO A 225 -20.13 1.21 -17.85
C PRO A 225 -19.01 0.19 -17.65
N LEU A 226 -17.94 0.60 -17.00
CA LEU A 226 -16.86 -0.30 -16.57
C LEU A 226 -17.41 -1.36 -15.62
N SER A 227 -17.16 -2.64 -15.92
CA SER A 227 -17.50 -3.73 -15.00
C SER A 227 -16.48 -3.82 -13.87
N LEU A 228 -16.97 -3.65 -12.64
CA LEU A 228 -16.19 -3.77 -11.40
C LEU A 228 -16.93 -4.64 -10.37
N GLU A 229 -17.75 -5.59 -10.82
CA GLU A 229 -18.65 -6.39 -9.97
C GLU A 229 -17.91 -7.04 -8.79
N ASP A 230 -16.76 -7.67 -9.04
CA ASP A 230 -15.95 -8.30 -8.00
C ASP A 230 -15.43 -7.29 -6.97
N LYS A 231 -14.97 -6.12 -7.43
CA LYS A 231 -14.43 -5.05 -6.57
C LYS A 231 -15.52 -4.40 -5.74
N VAL A 232 -16.70 -4.20 -6.33
CA VAL A 232 -17.91 -3.71 -5.67
C VAL A 232 -18.37 -4.70 -4.60
N ALA A 233 -18.45 -5.99 -4.93
CA ALA A 233 -18.81 -7.03 -3.97
C ALA A 233 -17.83 -7.11 -2.80
N ILE A 234 -16.52 -6.96 -3.06
CA ILE A 234 -15.51 -6.83 -2.01
C ILE A 234 -15.80 -5.60 -1.15
N ALA A 235 -16.01 -4.42 -1.75
CA ALA A 235 -16.26 -3.19 -1.01
C ALA A 235 -17.53 -3.26 -0.13
N GLU A 236 -18.60 -3.89 -0.61
CA GLU A 236 -19.81 -4.12 0.17
C GLU A 236 -19.54 -4.99 1.41
N ARG A 237 -18.78 -6.08 1.24
CA ARG A 237 -18.35 -6.92 2.38
C ARG A 237 -17.51 -6.11 3.38
N MET A 238 -16.63 -5.26 2.88
CA MET A 238 -15.72 -4.49 3.74
C MET A 238 -16.40 -3.45 4.62
N LYS A 239 -17.62 -2.99 4.29
CA LYS A 239 -18.40 -2.12 5.20
C LYS A 239 -18.63 -2.77 6.58
N ASN A 240 -18.85 -4.08 6.58
CA ASN A 240 -19.13 -4.87 7.76
C ASN A 240 -17.94 -5.76 8.18
N ILE A 241 -16.71 -5.36 7.84
CA ILE A 241 -15.53 -6.16 8.16
C ILE A 241 -15.41 -6.42 9.67
N GLU A 242 -15.11 -7.68 10.00
CA GLU A 242 -15.03 -8.17 11.36
C GLU A 242 -13.70 -7.75 12.03
N PRO A 243 -13.67 -7.52 13.35
CA PRO A 243 -12.45 -7.09 14.05
C PRO A 243 -11.31 -8.12 14.06
N ASP A 244 -11.65 -9.40 13.91
CA ASP A 244 -10.74 -10.54 13.92
C ASP A 244 -10.00 -10.74 12.58
N THR A 245 -10.51 -10.19 11.47
CA THR A 245 -9.86 -10.18 10.13
C THR A 245 -8.34 -10.10 10.19
N THR A 246 -7.64 -11.02 9.53
CA THR A 246 -6.17 -11.09 9.62
C THR A 246 -5.46 -9.97 8.86
N TRP A 247 -4.18 -9.73 9.13
CA TRP A 247 -3.41 -8.70 8.41
C TRP A 247 -3.22 -9.04 6.92
N GLU A 248 -3.11 -10.32 6.57
CA GLU A 248 -3.06 -10.79 5.20
C GLU A 248 -4.36 -10.45 4.45
N GLN A 249 -5.51 -10.67 5.09
CA GLN A 249 -6.82 -10.31 4.53
C GLN A 249 -6.95 -8.79 4.37
N ILE A 250 -6.57 -8.01 5.39
CA ILE A 250 -6.58 -6.53 5.32
C ILE A 250 -5.73 -6.05 4.14
N SER A 251 -4.54 -6.62 3.96
CA SER A 251 -3.65 -6.32 2.84
C SER A 251 -4.28 -6.60 1.49
N TYR A 252 -4.80 -7.83 1.34
CA TYR A 252 -5.46 -8.28 0.12
C TYR A 252 -6.59 -7.31 -0.25
N TYR A 253 -7.54 -7.08 0.65
CA TYR A 253 -8.69 -6.22 0.38
C TYR A 253 -8.26 -4.78 0.08
N ARG A 254 -7.25 -4.27 0.78
CA ARG A 254 -6.75 -2.93 0.52
C ARG A 254 -6.25 -2.79 -0.92
N ARG A 255 -5.42 -3.73 -1.38
CA ARG A 255 -4.91 -3.74 -2.75
C ARG A 255 -6.05 -3.85 -3.77
N GLU A 256 -7.00 -4.75 -3.54
CA GLU A 256 -8.14 -4.93 -4.45
C GLU A 256 -8.97 -3.65 -4.60
N LEU A 257 -9.24 -2.96 -3.48
CA LEU A 257 -9.99 -1.70 -3.47
C LEU A 257 -9.21 -0.54 -4.08
N GLU A 258 -7.90 -0.44 -3.80
CA GLU A 258 -7.04 0.60 -4.39
C GLU A 258 -6.93 0.42 -5.92
N GLU A 259 -6.80 -0.82 -6.40
CA GLU A 259 -6.84 -1.13 -7.83
C GLU A 259 -8.19 -0.76 -8.46
N GLY A 260 -9.31 -1.10 -7.81
CA GLY A 260 -10.64 -0.73 -8.29
C GLY A 260 -10.83 0.79 -8.38
N LEU A 261 -10.33 1.55 -7.40
CA LEU A 261 -10.32 3.02 -7.45
C LEU A 261 -9.46 3.56 -8.60
N HIS A 262 -8.29 2.94 -8.85
CA HIS A 262 -7.45 3.33 -9.97
C HIS A 262 -8.16 3.10 -11.31
N GLN A 263 -8.81 1.95 -11.48
CA GLN A 263 -9.59 1.62 -12.68
C GLN A 263 -10.76 2.60 -12.88
N LEU A 264 -11.44 3.01 -11.80
CA LEU A 264 -12.49 4.05 -11.86
C LEU A 264 -11.97 5.41 -12.30
N ARG A 265 -10.78 5.83 -11.83
CA ARG A 265 -10.17 7.09 -12.26
C ARG A 265 -9.81 7.06 -13.74
N ALA A 266 -9.16 5.99 -14.19
CA ALA A 266 -8.84 5.81 -15.60
C ALA A 266 -10.10 5.83 -16.48
N PHE A 267 -11.20 5.24 -15.99
CA PHE A 267 -12.49 5.29 -16.69
C PHE A 267 -13.05 6.72 -16.80
N LYS A 268 -13.04 7.48 -15.71
CA LYS A 268 -13.50 8.87 -15.72
C LYS A 268 -12.68 9.72 -16.68
N ASP A 269 -11.36 9.54 -16.69
CA ASP A 269 -10.47 10.22 -17.62
C ASP A 269 -10.83 9.84 -19.07
N SER A 270 -11.03 8.54 -19.35
CA SER A 270 -11.47 8.04 -20.66
C SER A 270 -12.81 8.64 -21.12
N VAL A 271 -13.78 8.82 -20.21
CA VAL A 271 -15.06 9.48 -20.54
C VAL A 271 -14.82 10.97 -20.89
N GLY A 272 -13.92 11.65 -20.17
CA GLY A 272 -13.50 13.01 -20.51
C GLY A 272 -12.85 13.09 -21.89
N TRP A 273 -12.01 12.12 -22.22
CA TRP A 273 -11.35 12.00 -23.53
C TRP A 273 -12.33 11.74 -24.68
N LEU A 274 -13.40 10.99 -24.43
CA LEU A 274 -14.47 10.79 -25.40
C LEU A 274 -15.18 12.11 -25.76
N GLU A 275 -15.46 12.96 -24.76
CA GLU A 275 -16.07 14.27 -25.02
C GLU A 275 -15.15 15.18 -25.85
N GLU A 276 -13.84 15.11 -25.64
CA GLU A 276 -12.87 15.83 -26.48
C GLU A 276 -12.86 15.29 -27.92
N LEU A 277 -12.90 13.98 -28.13
CA LEU A 277 -13.03 13.40 -29.48
C LEU A 277 -14.34 13.81 -30.17
N ARG A 278 -15.46 13.87 -29.43
CA ARG A 278 -16.74 14.37 -29.95
C ARG A 278 -16.65 15.84 -30.35
N ARG A 279 -15.92 16.65 -29.58
CA ARG A 279 -15.62 18.04 -29.95
C ARG A 279 -14.79 18.10 -31.23
N VAL A 280 -13.71 17.33 -31.35
CA VAL A 280 -12.87 17.25 -32.56
C VAL A 280 -13.72 16.88 -33.78
N LYS A 281 -14.56 15.84 -33.67
CA LYS A 281 -15.49 15.43 -34.74
C LYS A 281 -16.44 16.57 -35.14
N THR A 282 -16.98 17.29 -34.17
CA THR A 282 -17.91 18.40 -34.41
C THR A 282 -17.23 19.55 -35.14
N LEU A 283 -16.04 19.96 -34.70
CA LEU A 283 -15.26 21.03 -35.34
C LEU A 283 -14.84 20.63 -36.76
N MET A 284 -14.36 19.41 -36.94
CA MET A 284 -13.98 18.87 -38.25
C MET A 284 -15.16 18.87 -39.21
N ASN A 285 -16.35 18.40 -38.77
CA ASN A 285 -17.56 18.40 -39.59
C ASN A 285 -18.00 19.82 -39.95
N HIS A 286 -17.94 20.76 -38.99
CA HIS A 286 -18.26 22.17 -39.25
C HIS A 286 -17.33 22.74 -40.33
N VAL A 287 -16.01 22.61 -40.15
CA VAL A 287 -15.01 23.08 -41.12
C VAL A 287 -15.21 22.45 -42.50
N ALA A 288 -15.41 21.13 -42.58
CA ALA A 288 -15.63 20.43 -43.85
C ALA A 288 -16.96 20.81 -44.53
N SER A 289 -17.98 21.19 -43.75
CA SER A 289 -19.26 21.68 -44.28
C SER A 289 -19.18 23.11 -44.81
N SER A 290 -18.51 24.00 -44.07
CA SER A 290 -18.32 25.39 -44.46
C SER A 290 -17.28 25.50 -45.58
N PHE A 291 -16.30 24.61 -45.67
CA PHE A 291 -15.33 24.53 -46.78
C PHE A 291 -15.46 23.22 -47.56
N PRO A 292 -16.41 23.12 -48.52
CA PRO A 292 -16.58 21.94 -49.37
C PRO A 292 -15.29 21.50 -50.07
N GLU A 293 -14.38 22.45 -50.34
CA GLU A 293 -13.07 22.21 -50.97
C GLU A 293 -12.14 21.33 -50.12
N LEU A 294 -12.31 21.33 -48.79
CA LEU A 294 -11.48 20.56 -47.86
C LEU A 294 -12.03 19.17 -47.57
N LYS A 295 -13.32 18.94 -47.87
CA LYS A 295 -14.06 17.77 -47.43
C LYS A 295 -13.40 16.44 -47.83
N GLY A 296 -12.99 16.30 -49.10
CA GLY A 296 -12.39 15.07 -49.59
C GLY A 296 -11.01 14.76 -48.96
N GLY A 297 -10.32 15.76 -48.40
CA GLY A 297 -9.01 15.57 -47.79
C GLY A 297 -9.04 15.11 -46.33
N VAL A 298 -10.22 15.07 -45.69
CA VAL A 298 -10.37 14.74 -44.27
C VAL A 298 -11.21 13.49 -44.00
N GLU A 299 -11.71 12.81 -45.03
CA GLU A 299 -12.59 11.64 -44.90
C GLU A 299 -11.92 10.48 -44.14
N GLU A 300 -10.62 10.24 -44.37
CA GLU A 300 -9.89 9.17 -43.68
C GLU A 300 -9.72 9.46 -42.18
N ALA A 301 -9.36 10.70 -41.83
CA ALA A 301 -9.26 11.14 -40.45
C ALA A 301 -10.63 11.12 -39.75
N GLU A 302 -11.70 11.45 -40.48
CA GLU A 302 -13.08 11.35 -39.99
C GLU A 302 -13.45 9.91 -39.64
N VAL A 303 -13.11 8.94 -40.49
CA VAL A 303 -13.35 7.51 -40.23
C VAL A 303 -12.61 7.06 -38.98
N LYS A 304 -11.35 7.48 -38.79
CA LYS A 304 -10.57 7.12 -37.59
C LYS A 304 -11.17 7.71 -36.32
N VAL A 305 -11.52 9.00 -36.31
CA VAL A 305 -12.16 9.65 -35.15
C VAL A 305 -13.50 8.99 -34.82
N LYS A 306 -14.32 8.66 -35.83
CA LYS A 306 -15.57 7.91 -35.63
C LYS A 306 -15.31 6.53 -35.02
N GLY A 307 -14.34 5.79 -35.53
CA GLY A 307 -13.98 4.47 -35.01
C GLY A 307 -13.52 4.51 -33.55
N LEU A 308 -12.75 5.53 -33.15
CA LEU A 308 -12.36 5.72 -31.74
C LEU A 308 -13.55 6.03 -30.83
N ILE A 309 -14.47 6.90 -31.28
CA ILE A 309 -15.70 7.21 -30.55
C ILE A 309 -16.56 5.95 -30.37
N GLU A 310 -16.78 5.19 -31.45
CA GLU A 310 -17.59 3.96 -31.40
C GLU A 310 -16.96 2.90 -30.49
N ALA A 311 -15.64 2.71 -30.57
CA ALA A 311 -14.93 1.78 -29.68
C ALA A 311 -15.04 2.21 -28.21
N ALA A 312 -14.91 3.51 -27.93
CA ALA A 312 -15.06 4.05 -26.58
C ALA A 312 -16.49 3.90 -26.05
N GLU A 313 -17.51 4.15 -26.87
CA GLU A 313 -18.92 3.93 -26.53
C GLU A 313 -19.20 2.44 -26.20
N GLN A 314 -18.49 1.52 -26.87
CA GLN A 314 -18.55 0.08 -26.57
C GLN A 314 -17.81 -0.34 -25.30
N GLY A 315 -17.08 0.58 -24.65
CA GLY A 315 -16.39 0.34 -23.37
C GLY A 315 -14.88 0.22 -23.48
N ARG A 316 -14.27 0.50 -24.64
CA ARG A 316 -12.81 0.59 -24.76
C ARG A 316 -12.32 1.83 -24.00
N MET A 317 -11.31 1.65 -23.15
CA MET A 317 -10.60 2.77 -22.52
C MET A 317 -9.82 3.56 -23.56
N LEU A 318 -10.01 4.88 -23.57
CA LEU A 318 -9.24 5.83 -24.35
C LEU A 318 -8.08 6.35 -23.50
N GLU A 319 -6.91 6.45 -24.13
CA GLU A 319 -5.77 7.15 -23.56
C GLU A 319 -5.68 8.58 -24.12
N LEU A 320 -4.96 9.46 -23.42
CA LEU A 320 -4.77 10.84 -23.85
C LEU A 320 -4.01 10.89 -25.19
N GLU A 321 -3.11 9.95 -25.39
CA GLU A 321 -2.31 9.75 -26.60
C GLU A 321 -3.20 9.46 -27.82
N ASP A 322 -4.21 8.60 -27.67
CA ASP A 322 -5.16 8.28 -28.74
C ASP A 322 -5.87 9.55 -29.25
N VAL A 323 -6.31 10.41 -28.32
CA VAL A 323 -7.00 11.67 -28.64
C VAL A 323 -6.08 12.66 -29.32
N LYS A 324 -4.86 12.83 -28.79
CA LYS A 324 -3.86 13.74 -29.35
C LYS A 324 -3.44 13.32 -30.75
N GLU A 325 -3.24 12.02 -30.98
CA GLU A 325 -2.88 11.48 -32.29
C GLU A 325 -4.02 11.73 -33.29
N ALA A 326 -5.26 11.39 -32.92
CA ALA A 326 -6.42 11.61 -33.76
C ALA A 326 -6.61 13.10 -34.12
N GLN A 327 -6.45 14.01 -33.14
CA GLN A 327 -6.50 15.44 -33.38
C GLN A 327 -5.38 15.90 -34.33
N ALA A 328 -4.15 15.45 -34.11
CA ALA A 328 -3.01 15.82 -34.95
C ALA A 328 -3.19 15.35 -36.40
N GLU A 329 -3.76 14.16 -36.61
CA GLU A 329 -4.06 13.64 -37.95
C GLU A 329 -5.15 14.43 -38.66
N VAL A 330 -6.22 14.81 -37.96
CA VAL A 330 -7.26 15.70 -38.50
C VAL A 330 -6.65 17.05 -38.91
N GLU A 331 -5.81 17.64 -38.06
CA GLU A 331 -5.16 18.92 -38.35
C GLU A 331 -4.22 18.82 -39.55
N GLU A 332 -3.46 17.73 -39.66
CA GLU A 332 -2.56 17.49 -40.78
C GLU A 332 -3.31 17.20 -42.09
N ALA A 333 -4.43 16.49 -42.01
CA ALA A 333 -5.31 16.24 -43.15
C ALA A 333 -5.86 17.56 -43.73
N PHE A 334 -6.32 18.48 -42.88
CA PHE A 334 -6.74 19.81 -43.32
C PHE A 334 -5.60 20.62 -43.96
N ARG A 335 -4.38 20.57 -43.41
CA ARG A 335 -3.22 21.24 -44.04
C ARG A 335 -2.95 20.69 -45.43
N LYS A 336 -2.88 19.37 -45.58
CA LYS A 336 -2.65 18.69 -46.87
C LYS A 336 -3.75 18.99 -47.89
N ALA A 337 -4.99 19.10 -47.43
CA ALA A 337 -6.14 19.49 -48.25
C ALA A 337 -6.10 20.96 -48.74
N GLY A 338 -5.18 21.77 -48.23
CA GLY A 338 -4.97 23.15 -48.68
C GLY A 338 -5.60 24.22 -47.81
N ALA A 339 -5.85 23.93 -46.52
CA ALA A 339 -6.42 24.88 -45.56
C ALA A 339 -5.68 26.22 -45.51
N ASP A 340 -4.33 26.22 -45.58
CA ASP A 340 -3.53 27.45 -45.59
C ASP A 340 -3.81 28.35 -46.79
N ARG A 341 -4.06 27.74 -47.95
CA ARG A 341 -4.39 28.48 -49.17
C ARG A 341 -5.79 29.07 -49.07
N LEU A 342 -6.76 28.28 -48.63
CA LEU A 342 -8.14 28.72 -48.46
C LEU A 342 -8.28 29.84 -47.43
N LEU A 343 -7.53 29.77 -46.32
CA LEU A 343 -7.51 30.85 -45.34
C LEU A 343 -7.01 32.16 -45.97
N LYS A 344 -5.94 32.11 -46.77
CA LYS A 344 -5.44 33.31 -47.48
C LYS A 344 -6.48 33.87 -48.46
N GLU A 345 -7.18 33.00 -49.19
CA GLU A 345 -8.23 33.40 -50.11
C GLU A 345 -9.41 34.06 -49.38
N LEU A 346 -9.83 33.48 -48.25
CA LEU A 346 -10.88 34.04 -47.39
C LEU A 346 -10.48 35.38 -46.77
N SER A 347 -9.26 35.51 -46.23
CA SER A 347 -8.76 36.77 -45.68
C SER A 347 -8.68 37.88 -46.74
N ASN A 348 -8.29 37.54 -47.97
CA ASN A 348 -8.32 38.47 -49.08
C ASN A 348 -9.75 38.89 -49.44
N LEU A 349 -10.69 37.94 -49.46
CA LEU A 349 -12.10 38.22 -49.69
C LEU A 349 -12.68 39.16 -48.62
N HIS A 350 -12.51 38.83 -47.34
CA HIS A 350 -12.96 39.65 -46.21
C HIS A 350 -12.41 41.08 -46.31
N ARG A 351 -11.12 41.23 -46.64
CA ARG A 351 -10.49 42.54 -46.83
C ARG A 351 -11.08 43.33 -48.02
N GLU A 352 -11.29 42.66 -49.15
CA GLU A 352 -11.87 43.29 -50.34
C GLU A 352 -13.31 43.74 -50.09
N VAL A 353 -14.14 42.89 -49.47
CA VAL A 353 -15.53 43.20 -49.09
C VAL A 353 -15.57 44.31 -48.05
N SER A 354 -14.75 44.23 -47.00
CA SER A 354 -14.59 45.29 -45.99
C SER A 354 -14.35 46.66 -46.62
N LYS A 355 -13.38 46.71 -47.55
CA LYS A 355 -12.97 47.95 -48.20
C LYS A 355 -14.11 48.53 -49.03
N GLU A 356 -14.84 47.69 -49.73
CA GLU A 356 -15.92 48.13 -50.62
C GLU A 356 -17.17 48.57 -49.84
N LEU A 357 -17.55 47.86 -48.78
CA LEU A 357 -18.65 48.27 -47.90
C LEU A 357 -18.34 49.57 -47.16
N ARG A 358 -17.09 49.75 -46.68
CA ARG A 358 -16.65 51.01 -46.07
C ARG A 358 -16.69 52.19 -47.04
N ARG A 359 -16.33 51.98 -48.32
CA ARG A 359 -16.44 53.03 -49.37
C ARG A 359 -17.88 53.47 -49.59
N LYS A 360 -18.83 52.56 -49.39
CA LYS A 360 -20.28 52.80 -49.53
C LYS A 360 -20.95 53.19 -48.21
N SER A 361 -20.17 53.39 -47.14
CA SER A 361 -20.66 53.72 -45.80
C SER A 361 -21.68 52.71 -45.26
N VAL A 362 -21.56 51.44 -45.66
CA VAL A 362 -22.40 50.34 -45.15
C VAL A 362 -21.72 49.72 -43.94
N GLU A 363 -22.37 49.79 -42.79
CA GLU A 363 -21.94 49.10 -41.58
C GLU A 363 -22.23 47.60 -41.72
N TYR A 364 -21.25 46.76 -41.36
CA TYR A 364 -21.42 45.32 -41.35
C TYR A 364 -20.53 44.69 -40.28
N SER A 365 -21.03 43.63 -39.65
CA SER A 365 -20.37 42.95 -38.54
C SER A 365 -20.01 41.53 -38.95
N VAL A 366 -18.79 41.36 -39.47
CA VAL A 366 -18.19 40.04 -39.75
C VAL A 366 -16.82 40.02 -39.09
N GLU A 367 -16.63 39.05 -38.20
CA GLU A 367 -15.35 38.84 -37.51
C GLU A 367 -14.22 38.62 -38.53
N THR A 368 -13.04 39.15 -38.24
CA THR A 368 -11.88 38.99 -39.13
C THR A 368 -11.37 37.56 -39.00
N PRO A 369 -11.11 36.83 -40.12
CA PRO A 369 -10.57 35.49 -40.04
C PRO A 369 -9.17 35.50 -39.43
N PRO A 370 -8.70 34.37 -38.87
CA PRO A 370 -7.37 34.28 -38.27
C PRO A 370 -6.26 34.58 -39.28
N SER A 371 -5.17 35.18 -38.79
CA SER A 371 -4.09 35.67 -39.65
C SER A 371 -3.19 34.56 -40.23
N ASN A 372 -3.09 33.41 -39.55
CA ASN A 372 -2.39 32.22 -39.99
C ASN A 372 -2.85 30.99 -39.18
N LEU A 373 -2.46 29.79 -39.62
CA LEU A 373 -2.76 28.50 -38.95
C LEU A 373 -1.57 27.97 -38.12
N LYS A 374 -0.67 28.83 -37.62
CA LYS A 374 0.50 28.37 -36.86
C LYS A 374 0.14 28.14 -35.39
N GLY A 375 0.64 27.04 -34.81
CA GLY A 375 0.47 26.68 -33.41
C GLY A 375 -0.41 25.45 -33.20
N GLY A 376 -0.45 24.92 -31.97
CA GLY A 376 -1.14 23.68 -31.58
C GLY A 376 -2.66 23.80 -31.40
N ALA A 377 -3.35 24.53 -32.29
CA ALA A 377 -4.81 24.72 -32.23
C ALA A 377 -5.42 24.92 -33.63
N LEU A 378 -4.86 24.27 -34.66
CA LEU A 378 -5.23 24.51 -36.05
C LEU A 378 -6.72 24.26 -36.30
N LEU A 379 -7.30 23.22 -35.68
CA LEU A 379 -8.71 22.90 -35.88
C LEU A 379 -9.65 23.99 -35.33
N ASN A 380 -9.30 24.60 -34.19
CA ASN A 380 -10.08 25.72 -33.63
C ASN A 380 -9.97 26.96 -34.52
N LEU A 381 -8.77 27.28 -35.03
CA LEU A 381 -8.57 28.39 -35.96
C LEU A 381 -9.33 28.20 -37.28
N LEU A 382 -9.41 26.96 -37.78
CA LEU A 382 -10.22 26.67 -38.95
C LEU A 382 -11.72 26.80 -38.69
N ALA A 383 -12.19 26.48 -37.49
CA ALA A 383 -13.58 26.72 -37.10
C ALA A 383 -13.91 28.22 -37.04
N GLU A 384 -12.99 29.06 -36.55
CA GLU A 384 -13.15 30.52 -36.61
C GLU A 384 -13.20 31.04 -38.06
N ALA A 385 -12.34 30.50 -38.93
CA ALA A 385 -12.37 30.83 -40.36
C ALA A 385 -13.67 30.37 -41.03
N ALA A 386 -14.19 29.19 -40.67
CA ALA A 386 -15.46 28.67 -41.15
C ALA A 386 -16.62 29.60 -40.78
N LYS A 387 -16.68 30.04 -39.51
CA LYS A 387 -17.66 31.03 -39.05
C LYS A 387 -17.60 32.33 -39.85
N CYS A 388 -16.40 32.88 -40.07
CA CYS A 388 -16.24 34.08 -40.90
C CYS A 388 -16.77 33.89 -42.33
N LYS A 389 -16.51 32.72 -42.94
CA LYS A 389 -17.04 32.40 -44.27
C LYS A 389 -18.58 32.33 -44.25
N ASP A 390 -19.16 31.65 -43.26
CA ASP A 390 -20.61 31.51 -43.12
C ASP A 390 -21.29 32.88 -42.94
N ASP A 391 -20.68 33.78 -42.16
CA ASP A 391 -21.15 35.16 -41.98
C ASP A 391 -21.10 35.96 -43.31
N LEU A 392 -20.05 35.80 -44.11
CA LEU A 392 -19.95 36.42 -45.45
C LEU A 392 -21.01 35.85 -46.43
N GLU A 393 -21.30 34.56 -46.36
CA GLU A 393 -22.41 33.96 -47.11
C GLU A 393 -23.76 34.54 -46.65
N GLY A 394 -23.96 34.69 -45.34
CA GLY A 394 -25.15 35.31 -44.75
C GLY A 394 -25.35 36.75 -45.22
N LEU A 395 -24.26 37.52 -45.32
CA LEU A 395 -24.28 38.87 -45.88
C LEU A 395 -24.72 38.85 -47.36
N LEU A 396 -24.16 37.96 -48.18
CA LEU A 396 -24.55 37.82 -49.59
C LEU A 396 -26.06 37.52 -49.72
N ARG A 397 -26.58 36.61 -48.88
CA ARG A 397 -27.99 36.23 -48.89
C ARG A 397 -28.89 37.42 -48.55
N THR A 398 -28.51 38.19 -47.52
CA THR A 398 -29.21 39.39 -47.11
C THR A 398 -29.25 40.43 -48.24
N MET A 399 -28.13 40.69 -48.89
CA MET A 399 -28.05 41.65 -49.99
C MET A 399 -28.79 41.21 -51.26
N THR A 400 -28.95 39.91 -51.47
CA THR A 400 -29.65 39.35 -52.64
C THR A 400 -31.13 39.05 -52.39
N GLY A 401 -31.63 39.28 -51.17
CA GLY A 401 -33.01 38.96 -50.79
C GLY A 401 -33.33 37.46 -50.85
N SER A 402 -32.32 36.59 -50.82
CA SER A 402 -32.48 35.14 -50.95
C SER A 402 -32.75 34.51 -49.58
N ALA A 403 -34.02 34.17 -49.31
CA ALA A 403 -34.43 33.54 -48.04
C ALA A 403 -34.17 32.01 -47.98
N GLU A 404 -33.95 31.35 -49.11
CA GLU A 404 -33.72 29.90 -49.15
C GLU A 404 -32.31 29.48 -48.70
N SER A 405 -32.24 28.35 -47.98
CA SER A 405 -30.98 27.67 -47.66
C SER A 405 -30.38 27.03 -48.91
N LYS A 406 -29.55 27.79 -49.63
CA LYS A 406 -28.70 27.23 -50.70
C LYS A 406 -27.54 26.43 -50.09
N PRO A 407 -27.03 25.39 -50.80
CA PRO A 407 -25.87 24.64 -50.35
C PRO A 407 -24.66 25.57 -50.15
N PRO A 408 -23.76 25.24 -49.20
CA PRO A 408 -22.56 26.05 -48.91
C PRO A 408 -21.74 26.24 -50.18
N MET A 409 -21.30 27.47 -50.41
CA MET A 409 -20.56 27.85 -51.62
C MET A 409 -19.07 27.59 -51.43
N THR A 410 -18.32 27.46 -52.52
CA THR A 410 -16.86 27.55 -52.45
C THR A 410 -16.43 29.00 -52.18
N VAL A 411 -15.25 29.20 -51.58
CA VAL A 411 -14.68 30.55 -51.33
C VAL A 411 -14.56 31.32 -52.64
N SER A 412 -14.18 30.65 -53.73
CA SER A 412 -14.08 31.27 -55.06
C SER A 412 -15.44 31.74 -55.58
N SER A 413 -16.49 30.91 -55.50
CA SER A 413 -17.83 31.30 -55.93
C SER A 413 -18.45 32.36 -55.04
N LEU A 414 -18.20 32.31 -53.73
CA LEU A 414 -18.62 33.34 -52.79
C LEU A 414 -17.95 34.68 -53.13
N LYS A 415 -16.65 34.67 -53.39
CA LYS A 415 -15.90 35.86 -53.81
C LYS A 415 -16.51 36.52 -55.04
N GLU A 416 -16.77 35.73 -56.08
CA GLU A 416 -17.34 36.24 -57.33
C GLU A 416 -18.72 36.88 -57.11
N LYS A 417 -19.64 36.16 -56.46
CA LYS A 417 -21.01 36.65 -56.26
C LYS A 417 -21.07 37.81 -55.28
N LEU A 418 -20.37 37.73 -54.14
CA LEU A 418 -20.41 38.77 -53.12
C LEU A 418 -19.79 40.06 -53.60
N LEU A 419 -18.62 40.03 -54.24
CA LEU A 419 -18.03 41.27 -54.78
C LEU A 419 -18.84 41.87 -55.92
N LYS A 420 -19.47 41.03 -56.76
CA LYS A 420 -20.37 41.53 -57.81
C LYS A 420 -21.57 42.25 -57.18
N THR A 421 -22.26 41.61 -56.24
CA THR A 421 -23.41 42.17 -55.53
C THR A 421 -23.04 43.46 -54.81
N VAL A 422 -21.97 43.45 -54.00
CA VAL A 422 -21.49 44.62 -53.24
C VAL A 422 -21.10 45.77 -54.16
N LYS A 423 -20.56 45.50 -55.36
CA LYS A 423 -20.23 46.56 -56.32
C LYS A 423 -21.46 47.12 -57.03
N SER A 424 -22.49 46.30 -57.27
CA SER A 424 -23.72 46.70 -57.97
C SER A 424 -24.78 47.37 -57.11
N SER A 425 -24.77 47.13 -55.79
CA SER A 425 -25.62 47.80 -54.79
C SER A 425 -25.04 49.16 -54.42
#